data_AF-A0AB73TDN9-F1
#
_entry.id   AF-A0AB73TDN9-F1
#
_cell.length_a   1.000
_cell.length_b   1.000
_cell.length_c   1.000
_cell.angle_alpha   90.00
_cell.angle_beta   90.00
_cell.angle_gamma   90.00
#
_symmetry.space_group_name_H-M   'P 1'
#
loop_
_entity.id
_entity.type
_entity.pdbx_description
1 polymer ?
#
loop_
_entity_poly.entity_id
_entity_poly.type
_entity_poly.pdbx_seq_one_letter_code
_entity_poly.pdbx_strand_id
1 'polypeptide(L)'
;MITKLILGAAVVGTVIGGTLTLDVATAPGAEAATCYGSVSIWKGKNNTCWSARHWDAIKNAKSKYGAWVGRGRYSVQNACWANVVSYGMTAR
;
A
#
# COMPACT_ATOMS: atom_id res chain seq x y z
N MET A 1 2.52 3.73 39.46
CA MET A 1 3.17 3.16 38.26
C MET A 1 2.65 1.74 38.08
N ILE A 2 1.86 1.52 37.03
CA ILE A 2 1.04 0.34 36.69
C ILE A 2 1.06 0.35 35.15
N THR A 3 1.31 -0.68 34.34
CA THR A 3 1.51 -2.13 34.51
C THR A 3 2.16 -2.67 33.23
N LYS A 4 2.85 -3.80 33.37
CA LYS A 4 3.44 -4.63 32.31
C LYS A 4 2.45 -4.92 31.17
N LEU A 5 2.90 -4.88 29.92
CA LEU A 5 2.29 -5.64 28.83
C LEU A 5 3.39 -6.24 27.94
N ILE A 6 3.77 -7.47 28.28
CA ILE A 6 4.44 -8.37 27.34
C ILE A 6 3.30 -8.95 26.48
N LEU A 7 3.25 -8.58 25.20
CA LEU A 7 2.52 -9.33 24.18
C LEU A 7 3.54 -9.85 23.17
N GLY A 8 3.92 -11.11 23.33
CA GLY A 8 4.45 -11.90 22.24
C GLY A 8 3.32 -12.26 21.28
N ALA A 9 3.61 -12.29 19.98
CA ALA A 9 2.80 -12.99 18.99
C ALA A 9 3.66 -13.46 17.81
N ALA A 10 4.05 -14.73 17.89
CA ALA A 10 4.10 -15.73 16.82
C ALA A 10 4.64 -15.33 15.43
N VAL A 11 5.92 -15.66 15.18
CA VAL A 11 6.37 -16.06 13.84
C VAL A 11 5.91 -17.50 13.61
N VAL A 12 4.80 -17.69 12.90
CA VAL A 12 4.41 -19.01 12.35
C VAL A 12 3.93 -18.80 10.93
N GLY A 13 4.66 -19.40 9.98
CA GLY A 13 4.32 -19.41 8.56
C GLY A 13 5.36 -20.13 7.71
N THR A 14 5.50 -21.44 7.95
CA THR A 14 6.02 -22.50 7.06
C THR A 14 6.80 -22.10 5.80
N VAL A 15 8.11 -22.38 5.79
CA VAL A 15 8.90 -22.57 4.58
C VAL A 15 8.44 -23.86 3.91
N ILE A 16 7.63 -23.74 2.86
CA ILE A 16 7.40 -24.84 1.93
C ILE A 16 8.39 -24.65 0.78
N GLY A 17 9.26 -25.63 0.62
CA GLY A 17 10.35 -25.62 -0.36
C GLY A 17 9.85 -25.37 -1.79
N GLY A 18 10.62 -24.57 -2.51
CA GLY A 18 10.43 -24.29 -3.92
C GLY A 18 11.26 -23.08 -4.30
N THR A 19 12.32 -23.30 -5.06
CA THR A 19 13.16 -22.28 -5.69
C THR A 19 12.33 -21.20 -6.36
N LEU A 20 12.14 -20.09 -5.66
CA LEU A 20 11.75 -18.83 -6.24
C LEU A 20 12.70 -17.82 -5.62
N THR A 21 13.55 -17.24 -6.46
CA THR A 21 14.17 -15.96 -6.17
C THR A 21 13.02 -15.00 -5.88
N LEU A 22 12.62 -14.92 -4.62
CA LEU A 22 11.78 -13.88 -4.09
C LEU A 22 12.66 -12.63 -4.18
N ASP A 23 12.66 -12.05 -5.38
CA ASP A 23 12.86 -10.64 -5.59
C ASP A 23 12.29 -9.96 -4.35
N VAL A 24 13.12 -9.21 -3.64
CA VAL A 24 12.73 -8.51 -2.43
C VAL A 24 11.70 -7.47 -2.86
N ALA A 25 10.46 -7.94 -3.08
CA ALA A 25 9.28 -7.13 -3.08
C ALA A 25 9.30 -6.60 -1.66
N THR A 26 9.90 -5.42 -1.49
CA THR A 26 9.71 -4.54 -0.36
C THR A 26 8.24 -4.63 -0.04
N ALA A 27 7.89 -5.48 0.92
CA ALA A 27 6.57 -5.47 1.51
C ALA A 27 6.44 -4.01 1.91
N PRO A 28 5.50 -3.25 1.33
CA PRO A 28 5.35 -1.86 1.72
C PRO A 28 5.25 -1.91 3.24
N GLY A 29 6.20 -1.27 3.91
CA GLY A 29 6.43 -1.48 5.33
C GLY A 29 5.09 -1.48 6.05
N ALA A 30 4.90 -2.33 7.06
CA ALA A 30 3.62 -2.49 7.75
C ALA A 30 2.99 -1.13 8.17
N GLU A 31 3.79 -0.07 8.27
CA GLU A 31 3.37 1.33 8.37
C GLU A 31 2.45 1.84 7.23
N ALA A 32 2.68 1.44 5.98
CA ALA A 32 1.87 1.83 4.81
C ALA A 32 0.52 1.08 4.78
N ALA A 33 0.48 -0.19 5.20
CA ALA A 33 -0.77 -0.94 5.32
C ALA A 33 -1.70 -0.37 6.40
N THR A 34 -1.15 0.32 7.40
CA THR A 34 -1.91 0.91 8.52
C THR A 34 -2.61 2.23 8.18
N CYS A 35 -2.10 3.02 7.23
CA CYS A 35 -2.59 4.38 7.05
C CYS A 35 -3.57 4.57 5.88
N TYR A 36 -3.72 3.56 5.02
CA TYR A 36 -4.64 3.59 3.90
C TYR A 36 -5.98 2.90 4.26
N GLY A 37 -7.08 3.41 3.72
CA GLY A 37 -8.40 2.79 3.83
C GLY A 37 -8.71 1.97 2.58
N SER A 38 -9.96 2.03 2.13
CA SER A 38 -10.38 1.39 0.89
C SER A 38 -9.52 1.85 -0.30
N VAL A 39 -8.97 0.90 -1.04
CA VAL A 39 -8.20 1.11 -2.27
C VAL A 39 -8.86 0.36 -3.41
N SER A 40 -9.00 1.03 -4.55
CA SER A 40 -9.55 0.52 -5.80
C SER A 40 -8.78 1.15 -6.95
N ILE A 41 -8.88 0.58 -8.15
CA ILE A 41 -8.23 1.11 -9.36
C ILE A 41 -8.52 2.59 -9.67
N TRP A 42 -9.62 3.15 -9.14
CA TRP A 42 -10.00 4.54 -9.38
C TRP A 42 -9.56 5.50 -8.28
N LYS A 43 -9.36 5.00 -7.06
CA LYS A 43 -9.11 5.83 -5.88
C LYS A 43 -8.59 5.03 -4.70
N GLY A 44 -7.84 5.72 -3.84
CA GLY A 44 -7.48 5.22 -2.52
C GLY A 44 -7.76 6.25 -1.42
N LYS A 45 -8.22 5.78 -0.26
CA LYS A 45 -8.47 6.62 0.92
C LYS A 45 -7.19 6.76 1.75
N ASN A 46 -6.77 7.99 2.03
CA ASN A 46 -5.81 8.27 3.08
C ASN A 46 -6.56 8.34 4.41
N ASN A 47 -6.45 7.33 5.28
CA ASN A 47 -7.08 7.38 6.59
C ASN A 47 -6.28 8.28 7.55
N THR A 48 -4.97 8.02 7.69
CA THR A 48 -4.17 8.62 8.78
C THR A 48 -2.79 9.16 8.38
N CYS A 49 -2.30 8.89 7.16
CA CYS A 49 -1.00 9.38 6.69
C CYS A 49 -1.01 10.91 6.50
N TRP A 50 0.13 11.59 6.72
CA TRP A 50 0.23 13.05 6.56
C TRP A 50 -0.15 13.50 5.15
N SER A 51 0.40 12.83 4.15
CA SER A 51 0.03 13.00 2.74
C SER A 51 0.18 11.68 2.02
N ALA A 52 -0.84 11.28 1.27
CA ALA A 52 -0.81 10.05 0.48
C ALA A 52 -1.49 10.24 -0.88
N ARG A 53 -1.15 9.40 -1.86
CA ARG A 53 -1.80 9.41 -3.18
C ARG A 53 -1.98 8.01 -3.74
N HIS A 54 -2.98 7.90 -4.60
CA HIS A 54 -3.24 6.72 -5.40
C HIS A 54 -2.25 6.61 -6.57
N TRP A 55 -1.94 5.39 -6.99
CA TRP A 55 -1.14 5.10 -8.16
C TRP A 55 -1.67 3.89 -8.94
N ASP A 56 -1.48 3.92 -10.26
CA ASP A 56 -1.68 2.80 -11.19
C ASP A 56 -0.35 2.45 -11.86
N ALA A 57 0.06 1.18 -11.77
CA ALA A 57 1.17 0.65 -12.54
C ALA A 57 0.68 0.24 -13.93
N ILE A 58 1.32 0.75 -14.96
CA ILE A 58 0.94 0.52 -16.37
C ILE A 58 1.98 -0.40 -17.01
N LYS A 59 1.53 -1.45 -17.70
CA LYS A 59 2.43 -2.36 -18.43
C LYS A 59 3.29 -1.57 -19.43
N ASN A 60 4.61 -1.76 -19.36
CA ASN A 60 5.59 -1.14 -20.26
C ASN A 60 5.53 0.40 -20.32
N ALA A 61 5.00 1.06 -19.29
CA ALA A 61 4.91 2.52 -19.24
C ALA A 61 5.09 3.06 -17.81
N LYS A 62 5.23 4.38 -17.69
CA LYS A 62 5.33 5.05 -16.39
C LYS A 62 4.01 4.95 -15.64
N SER A 63 4.08 4.67 -14.34
CA SER A 63 2.92 4.68 -13.44
C SER A 63 2.21 6.04 -13.46
N LYS A 64 0.89 5.99 -13.29
CA LYS A 64 0.02 7.17 -13.23
C LYS A 64 -0.40 7.41 -11.80
N TYR A 65 -0.51 8.66 -11.41
CA TYR A 65 -0.71 9.04 -10.02
C TYR A 65 -1.88 10.01 -9.88
N GLY A 66 -2.64 9.84 -8.81
CA GLY A 66 -3.62 10.81 -8.35
C GLY A 66 -2.94 11.98 -7.62
N ALA A 67 -3.76 12.95 -7.21
CA ALA A 67 -3.28 14.06 -6.39
C ALA A 67 -2.83 13.58 -5.00
N TRP A 68 -1.84 14.26 -4.42
CA TRP A 68 -1.51 14.10 -3.00
C TRP A 68 -2.64 14.65 -2.14
N VAL A 69 -3.11 13.86 -1.18
CA VAL A 69 -4.20 14.24 -0.28
C VAL A 69 -3.82 14.02 1.18
N GLY A 70 -4.30 14.93 2.03
CA GLY A 70 -4.17 14.81 3.48
C GLY A 70 -5.10 13.75 4.07
N ARG A 71 -5.04 13.63 5.40
CA ARG A 71 -5.83 12.67 6.20
C ARG A 71 -7.33 12.76 5.92
N GLY A 72 -8.00 11.61 5.93
CA GLY A 72 -9.44 11.45 5.71
C GLY A 72 -9.91 11.61 4.26
N ARG A 73 -9.04 11.95 3.31
CA ARG A 73 -9.42 12.26 1.92
C ARG A 73 -9.10 11.13 0.95
N TYR A 74 -9.80 11.13 -0.17
CA TYR A 74 -9.53 10.22 -1.29
C TYR A 74 -8.62 10.86 -2.31
N SER A 75 -7.56 10.14 -2.70
CA SER A 75 -6.79 10.43 -3.91
C SER A 75 -7.42 9.65 -5.06
N VAL A 76 -7.78 10.35 -6.15
CA VAL A 76 -8.58 9.80 -7.26
C VAL A 76 -7.78 9.93 -8.56
N GLN A 77 -7.96 8.97 -9.46
CA GLN A 77 -7.45 9.04 -10.84
C GLN A 77 -8.32 9.96 -11.69
N ASN A 78 -7.69 10.83 -12.47
CA ASN A 78 -8.39 11.73 -13.39
C ASN A 78 -8.84 11.06 -14.69
N ALA A 79 -8.38 9.84 -14.96
CA ALA A 79 -8.68 9.12 -16.20
C ALA A 79 -8.63 7.61 -15.99
N CYS A 80 -9.33 6.87 -16.87
CA CYS A 80 -9.14 5.43 -17.02
C CYS A 80 -7.87 5.19 -17.83
N TRP A 81 -6.87 4.52 -17.25
CA TRP A 81 -5.66 4.16 -17.98
C TRP A 81 -5.80 2.76 -18.57
N ALA A 82 -5.35 2.56 -19.80
CA ALA A 82 -5.25 1.23 -20.40
C ALA A 82 -4.04 0.48 -19.84
N ASN A 83 -4.10 -0.86 -19.86
CA ASN A 83 -3.00 -1.74 -19.45
C ASN A 83 -2.54 -1.57 -17.99
N VAL A 84 -3.46 -1.24 -17.09
CA VAL A 84 -3.19 -1.25 -15.64
C VAL A 84 -2.93 -2.70 -15.21
N VAL A 85 -1.78 -2.95 -14.60
CA VAL A 85 -1.38 -4.28 -14.09
C VAL A 85 -1.42 -4.38 -12.58
N SER A 86 -1.40 -3.23 -11.88
CA SER A 86 -1.53 -3.14 -10.43
C SER A 86 -1.92 -1.72 -10.05
N TYR A 87 -2.52 -1.55 -8.88
CA TYR A 87 -2.90 -0.26 -8.33
C TYR A 87 -2.65 -0.24 -6.82
N GLY A 88 -2.53 0.95 -6.26
CA GLY A 88 -2.26 1.09 -4.83
C GLY A 88 -2.24 2.50 -4.31
N MET A 89 -1.70 2.65 -3.10
CA MET A 89 -1.49 3.91 -2.42
C MET A 89 -0.02 4.06 -2.02
N THR A 90 0.45 5.29 -1.92
CA THR A 90 1.78 5.62 -1.42
C THR A 90 1.73 6.90 -0.60
N ALA A 91 2.52 6.97 0.47
CA ALA A 91 2.63 8.09 1.38
C ALA A 91 3.97 8.83 1.20
N ARG A 92 4.04 10.05 1.71
CA ARG A 92 5.27 10.83 1.88
C ARG A 92 5.79 10.73 3.30
#